data_AF-A0A848WS89-F1
#
_entry.id   AF-A0A848WS89-F1
#
_cell.length_a   1.000
_cell.length_b   1.000
_cell.length_c   1.000
_cell.angle_alpha   90.00
_cell.angle_beta   90.00
_cell.angle_gamma   90.00
#
_symmetry.space_group_name_H-M   'P 1'
#
loop_
_entity.id
_entity.type
_entity.pdbx_description
1 polymer ?
#
loop_
_entity_poly.entity_id
_entity_poly.type
_entity_poly.pdbx_seq_one_letter_code
_entity_poly.pdbx_strand_id
1 'polypeptide(L)'
;MKTRSVVCVLLVFGSFAASTAMAQIVVPGTPNKFKKRDLSGNTSTGATIVKREQPKPKTITYTAVSPIRLWTNKEGKVMKGRLLAFSAPTDPKLGPTEIIRDGKIRLLVDQAKAPTDYPLEKLAQADQIFVRSIAQAAQRPPEKTKPAVPIEKPEAPK
;
A
#
# COMPACT_ATOMS: atom_id res chain seq x y z
N MET A 1 -54.91 -4.14 -2.26
CA MET A 1 -54.90 -5.53 -2.77
C MET A 1 -53.53 -5.81 -3.35
N LYS A 2 -52.88 -6.87 -2.87
CA LYS A 2 -51.43 -7.09 -2.92
C LYS A 2 -51.22 -8.49 -3.47
N THR A 3 -50.65 -8.65 -4.66
CA THR A 3 -50.33 -9.96 -5.22
C THR A 3 -48.87 -9.98 -5.64
N ARG A 4 -48.10 -10.79 -4.90
CA ARG A 4 -46.70 -11.13 -5.13
C ARG A 4 -46.67 -12.36 -6.02
N SER A 5 -45.93 -12.32 -7.12
CA SER A 5 -45.57 -13.52 -7.87
C SER A 5 -44.13 -13.92 -7.54
N VAL A 6 -44.00 -14.96 -6.72
CA VAL A 6 -42.78 -15.74 -6.51
C VAL A 6 -43.00 -17.03 -7.30
N VAL A 7 -42.14 -17.30 -8.29
CA VAL A 7 -42.12 -18.57 -9.00
C VAL A 7 -40.75 -19.20 -8.80
N CYS A 8 -40.68 -20.12 -7.83
CA CYS A 8 -39.65 -21.14 -7.71
C CYS A 8 -39.99 -22.26 -8.70
N VAL A 9 -39.07 -22.61 -9.60
CA VAL A 9 -39.14 -23.87 -10.35
C VAL A 9 -37.98 -24.74 -9.92
N LEU A 10 -38.33 -25.87 -9.29
CA LEU A 10 -37.48 -26.98 -8.88
C LEU A 10 -37.96 -28.21 -9.68
N LEU A 11 -37.09 -28.82 -10.49
CA LEU A 11 -37.22 -30.15 -11.11
C LEU A 11 -35.79 -30.58 -11.49
N VAL A 12 -35.06 -31.47 -10.78
CA VAL A 12 -35.23 -32.92 -10.52
C VAL A 12 -34.90 -33.79 -11.74
N PHE A 13 -33.73 -34.45 -11.62
CA PHE A 13 -33.29 -35.76 -12.14
C PHE A 13 -32.93 -35.94 -13.63
N GLY A 14 -31.70 -36.43 -13.83
CA GLY A 14 -31.22 -36.97 -15.10
C GLY A 14 -29.80 -37.53 -14.97
N SER A 15 -29.65 -38.68 -14.30
CA SER A 15 -28.42 -39.48 -14.32
C SER A 15 -28.23 -40.08 -15.72
N PHE A 16 -27.22 -39.63 -16.47
CA PHE A 16 -26.79 -40.27 -17.71
C PHE A 16 -25.42 -40.92 -17.48
N ALA A 17 -25.43 -42.24 -17.31
CA ALA A 17 -24.25 -43.08 -17.40
C ALA A 17 -24.10 -43.54 -18.86
N ALA A 18 -22.93 -43.31 -19.46
CA ALA A 18 -22.52 -43.99 -20.68
C ALA A 18 -21.00 -44.22 -20.66
N SER A 19 -20.63 -45.46 -20.98
CA SER A 19 -19.36 -46.12 -20.71
C SER A 19 -18.24 -45.82 -21.72
N THR A 20 -17.02 -45.79 -21.18
CA THR A 20 -15.76 -46.37 -21.69
C THR A 20 -15.38 -46.23 -23.18
N ALA A 21 -14.39 -45.39 -23.45
CA ALA A 21 -13.34 -45.67 -24.44
C ALA A 21 -12.01 -45.80 -23.69
N MET A 22 -11.57 -47.03 -23.46
CA MET A 22 -10.25 -47.35 -22.91
C MET A 22 -9.21 -47.17 -24.01
N ALA A 23 -8.57 -46.00 -24.07
CA ALA A 23 -7.34 -45.83 -24.83
C ALA A 23 -6.23 -46.63 -24.13
N GLN A 24 -5.75 -47.68 -24.78
CA GLN A 24 -4.61 -48.47 -24.33
C GLN A 24 -3.35 -47.60 -24.42
N ILE A 25 -2.97 -46.96 -23.30
CA ILE A 25 -1.63 -46.38 -23.15
C ILE A 25 -0.70 -47.56 -22.87
N VAL A 26 -0.01 -47.98 -23.93
CA VAL A 26 1.18 -48.83 -23.86
C VAL A 26 2.15 -48.13 -22.92
N VAL A 27 2.35 -48.70 -21.73
CA VAL A 27 3.41 -48.32 -20.80
C VAL A 27 4.67 -49.05 -21.24
N PRO A 28 5.65 -48.42 -21.92
CA PRO A 28 6.95 -49.04 -22.04
C PRO A 28 7.55 -49.08 -20.63
N GLY A 29 7.72 -50.30 -20.10
CA GLY A 29 8.39 -50.52 -18.82
C GLY A 29 9.78 -49.88 -18.85
N THR A 30 9.92 -48.75 -18.16
CA THR A 30 11.21 -48.05 -18.08
C THR A 30 12.15 -48.80 -17.13
N PRO A 31 13.32 -49.27 -17.62
CA PRO A 31 14.19 -50.19 -16.91
C PRO A 31 14.90 -49.54 -15.73
N ASN A 32 14.81 -50.20 -14.57
CA ASN A 32 15.25 -49.70 -13.27
C ASN A 32 16.76 -49.84 -13.00
N LYS A 33 17.63 -49.79 -14.02
CA LYS A 33 19.11 -49.83 -13.87
C LYS A 33 19.84 -49.17 -15.05
N PHE A 34 20.01 -47.85 -15.03
CA PHE A 34 21.04 -47.20 -15.86
C PHE A 34 22.36 -47.21 -15.10
N LYS A 35 23.27 -48.12 -15.50
CA LYS A 35 24.68 -48.09 -15.11
C LYS A 35 25.31 -46.79 -15.58
N LYS A 36 25.97 -46.07 -14.68
CA LYS A 36 26.83 -44.93 -15.01
C LYS A 36 27.89 -45.39 -16.02
N ARG A 37 28.01 -44.65 -17.13
CA ARG A 37 29.11 -44.80 -18.07
C ARG A 37 30.05 -43.63 -17.84
N ASP A 38 31.15 -43.87 -17.12
CA ASP A 38 32.29 -42.94 -17.07
C ASP A 38 32.96 -43.00 -18.44
N LEU A 39 32.71 -41.99 -19.26
CA LEU A 39 33.45 -41.72 -20.47
C LEU A 39 33.83 -40.25 -20.46
N SER A 40 35.00 -40.01 -19.88
CA SER A 40 36.00 -39.04 -20.33
C SER A 40 35.62 -38.33 -21.64
N GLY A 41 35.10 -37.12 -21.52
CA GLY A 41 34.75 -36.24 -22.63
C GLY A 41 34.73 -34.79 -22.14
N ASN A 42 35.91 -34.20 -22.02
CA ASN A 42 36.10 -32.79 -21.68
C ASN A 42 35.54 -31.89 -22.80
N THR A 43 34.27 -31.54 -22.72
CA THR A 43 33.72 -30.31 -23.31
C THR A 43 32.47 -29.93 -22.55
N SER A 44 32.70 -29.51 -21.30
CA SER A 44 31.72 -28.76 -20.52
C SER A 44 31.56 -27.38 -21.17
N THR A 45 30.70 -27.27 -22.17
CA THR A 45 30.09 -25.98 -22.53
C THR A 45 29.18 -25.59 -21.37
N GLY A 46 29.81 -25.03 -20.34
CA GLY A 46 29.16 -24.62 -19.11
C GLY A 46 28.19 -23.50 -19.42
N ALA A 47 26.89 -23.79 -19.29
CA ALA A 47 25.89 -22.75 -19.16
C ALA A 47 26.30 -21.91 -17.95
N THR A 48 26.75 -20.67 -18.19
CA THR A 48 27.04 -19.72 -17.14
C THR A 48 25.72 -19.37 -16.47
N ILE A 49 25.46 -19.92 -15.28
CA ILE A 49 24.34 -19.47 -14.45
C ILE A 49 24.71 -18.05 -14.01
N VAL A 50 24.21 -17.04 -14.75
CA VAL A 50 24.35 -15.65 -14.35
C VAL A 50 23.56 -15.47 -13.05
N LYS A 51 24.28 -15.31 -11.94
CA LYS A 51 23.70 -15.02 -10.62
C LYS A 51 22.98 -13.68 -10.71
N ARG A 52 21.66 -13.71 -10.83
CA ARG A 52 20.81 -12.52 -10.78
C ARG A 52 20.98 -11.88 -9.39
N GLU A 53 21.55 -10.68 -9.33
CA GLU A 53 21.60 -9.91 -8.10
C GLU A 53 20.16 -9.70 -7.59
N GLN A 54 19.91 -10.07 -6.33
CA GLN A 54 18.59 -9.92 -5.74
C GLN A 54 18.31 -8.43 -5.48
N PRO A 55 17.09 -7.94 -5.76
CA PRO A 55 16.75 -6.55 -5.53
C PRO A 55 16.82 -6.23 -4.03
N LYS A 56 17.68 -5.27 -3.67
CA LYS A 56 17.80 -4.80 -2.28
C LYS A 56 16.54 -3.99 -1.91
N PRO A 57 15.90 -4.25 -0.75
CA PRO A 57 14.76 -3.48 -0.31
C PRO A 57 15.15 -2.01 -0.06
N LYS A 58 14.29 -1.08 -0.50
CA LYS A 58 14.46 0.36 -0.24
C LYS A 58 13.48 0.77 0.86
N THR A 59 14.00 1.36 1.93
CA THR A 59 13.16 1.94 3.00
C THR A 59 12.75 3.36 2.60
N ILE A 60 11.45 3.64 2.62
CA ILE A 60 10.90 4.97 2.34
C ILE A 60 10.29 5.51 3.63
N THR A 61 10.83 6.63 4.12
CA THR A 61 10.34 7.32 5.32
C THR A 61 9.39 8.45 4.91
N TYR A 62 8.26 8.55 5.60
CA TYR A 62 7.28 9.62 5.40
C TYR A 62 7.18 10.49 6.65
N THR A 63 7.05 11.80 6.45
CA THR A 63 6.83 12.74 7.56
C THR A 63 5.35 13.07 7.65
N ALA A 64 4.73 12.71 8.78
CA ALA A 64 3.36 13.08 9.07
C ALA A 64 3.30 14.52 9.59
N VAL A 65 2.51 15.36 8.93
CA VAL A 65 2.36 16.79 9.27
C VAL A 65 1.06 17.07 10.03
N SER A 66 0.19 16.07 10.17
CA SER A 66 -1.02 16.17 10.99
C SER A 66 -1.23 14.92 11.84
N PRO A 67 -1.94 15.04 12.98
CA PRO A 67 -2.51 13.89 13.66
C PRO A 67 -3.55 13.18 12.77
N ILE A 68 -4.00 12.01 13.22
CA ILE A 68 -5.08 11.28 12.57
C ILE A 68 -6.38 12.08 12.70
N ARG A 69 -7.06 12.33 11.59
CA ARG A 69 -8.33 13.07 11.57
C ARG A 69 -9.27 12.53 10.50
N LEU A 70 -10.52 12.95 10.61
CA LEU A 70 -11.55 12.71 9.61
C LEU A 70 -11.44 13.79 8.52
N TRP A 71 -11.24 13.35 7.29
CA TRP A 71 -11.19 14.15 6.07
C TRP A 71 -12.47 13.92 5.31
N THR A 72 -13.16 14.99 4.92
CA THR A 72 -14.43 14.91 4.21
C THR A 72 -14.19 15.32 2.76
N ASN A 73 -14.68 14.52 1.81
CA ASN A 73 -14.68 14.94 0.41
C ASN A 73 -15.91 15.80 0.08
N LYS A 74 -15.93 16.42 -1.09
CA LYS A 74 -17.09 17.18 -1.60
C LYS A 74 -18.35 16.32 -1.80
N GLU A 75 -18.20 15.00 -1.91
CA GLU A 75 -19.30 14.04 -2.04
C GLU A 75 -19.87 13.62 -0.65
N GLY A 76 -19.31 14.13 0.45
CA GLY A 76 -19.71 13.79 1.82
C GLY A 76 -19.11 12.51 2.38
N LYS A 77 -18.27 11.80 1.61
CA LYS A 77 -17.52 10.63 2.08
C LYS A 77 -16.42 11.06 3.05
N VAL A 78 -16.41 10.41 4.21
CA VAL A 78 -15.42 10.62 5.26
C VAL A 78 -14.30 9.59 5.15
N MET A 79 -13.06 10.06 5.26
CA MET A 79 -11.83 9.26 5.24
C MET A 79 -11.04 9.56 6.50
N LYS A 80 -10.74 8.55 7.30
CA LYS A 80 -9.88 8.71 8.48
C LYS A 80 -8.43 8.57 8.05
N GLY A 81 -7.57 9.54 8.35
CA GLY A 81 -6.17 9.47 7.91
C GLY A 81 -5.28 10.58 8.42
N ARG A 82 -4.00 10.49 8.08
CA ARG A 82 -2.96 11.51 8.39
C ARG A 82 -2.51 12.20 7.12
N LEU A 83 -2.26 13.50 7.20
CA LEU A 83 -1.61 14.26 6.15
C LEU A 83 -0.10 14.00 6.19
N LEU A 84 0.48 13.69 5.04
CA LEU A 84 1.91 13.49 4.87
C LEU A 84 2.50 14.60 4.00
N ALA A 85 3.74 14.97 4.27
CA ALA A 85 4.51 15.83 3.38
C ALA A 85 5.01 15.04 2.17
N PHE A 86 5.08 15.70 1.01
CA PHE A 86 5.75 15.18 -0.19
C PHE A 86 7.27 15.27 -0.08
N SER A 87 7.75 16.32 0.59
CA SER A 87 9.16 16.52 0.89
C SER A 87 9.26 17.11 2.29
N ALA A 88 10.09 16.49 3.13
CA ALA A 88 10.42 16.99 4.45
C ALA A 88 11.91 16.73 4.64
N PRO A 89 12.77 17.70 4.28
CA PRO A 89 14.20 17.54 4.40
C PRO A 89 14.60 17.35 5.86
N THR A 90 15.50 16.40 6.12
CA THR A 90 15.98 16.12 7.49
C THR A 90 16.68 17.32 8.11
N ASP A 91 17.37 18.10 7.27
CA ASP A 91 17.89 19.41 7.65
C ASP A 91 17.01 20.53 7.08
N PRO A 92 16.54 21.48 7.89
CA PRO A 92 15.72 22.61 7.41
C PRO A 92 16.48 23.53 6.43
N LYS A 93 17.80 23.37 6.31
CA LYS A 93 18.63 24.06 5.31
C LYS A 93 18.56 23.43 3.91
N LEU A 94 18.09 22.19 3.80
CA LEU A 94 18.03 21.43 2.54
C LEU A 94 16.76 21.71 1.71
N GLY A 95 15.82 22.49 2.23
CA GLY A 95 14.65 22.96 1.47
C GLY A 95 13.38 23.11 2.32
N PRO A 96 12.32 23.68 1.73
CA PRO A 96 11.03 23.82 2.40
C PRO A 96 10.32 22.47 2.54
N THR A 97 9.50 22.34 3.59
CA THR A 97 8.59 21.19 3.70
C THR A 97 7.44 21.37 2.73
N GLU A 98 7.34 20.48 1.74
CA GLU A 98 6.32 20.54 0.70
C GLU A 98 5.13 19.66 1.09
N ILE A 99 3.98 20.29 1.33
CA ILE A 99 2.74 19.61 1.73
C ILE A 99 1.78 19.45 0.56
N ILE A 100 1.75 20.43 -0.36
CA ILE A 100 0.89 20.43 -1.54
C ILE A 100 1.80 20.37 -2.76
N ARG A 101 1.63 19.35 -3.59
CA ARG A 101 2.35 19.17 -4.86
C ARG A 101 1.33 19.00 -5.98
N ASP A 102 1.42 19.80 -7.03
CA ASP A 102 0.52 19.75 -8.20
C ASP A 102 -0.97 19.81 -7.83
N GLY A 103 -1.34 20.60 -6.81
CA GLY A 103 -2.72 20.70 -6.32
C GLY A 103 -3.24 19.46 -5.58
N LYS A 104 -2.36 18.49 -5.30
CA LYS A 104 -2.67 17.26 -4.55
C LYS A 104 -2.03 17.30 -3.18
N ILE A 105 -2.60 16.53 -2.28
CA ILE A 105 -2.07 16.23 -0.95
C ILE A 105 -1.79 14.74 -0.84
N ARG A 106 -0.84 14.35 -0.01
CA ARG A 106 -0.60 12.94 0.28
C ARG A 106 -1.27 12.55 1.58
N LEU A 107 -2.21 11.62 1.53
CA LEU A 107 -2.93 11.12 2.68
C LEU A 107 -2.56 9.66 2.95
N LEU A 108 -2.23 9.36 4.21
CA LEU A 108 -2.20 8.00 4.71
C LEU A 108 -3.56 7.70 5.35
N VAL A 109 -4.43 7.05 4.59
CA VAL A 109 -5.74 6.60 5.07
C VAL A 109 -5.55 5.42 6.02
N ASP A 110 -6.33 5.38 7.09
CA ASP A 110 -6.34 4.28 8.04
C ASP A 110 -6.62 2.96 7.29
N GLN A 111 -5.91 1.89 7.64
CA GLN A 111 -5.95 0.58 6.96
C GLN A 111 -5.44 0.55 5.51
N ALA A 112 -4.97 1.66 4.93
CA ALA A 112 -4.33 1.63 3.61
C ALA A 112 -2.89 1.12 3.72
N LYS A 113 -2.47 0.29 2.75
CA LYS A 113 -1.10 -0.24 2.69
C LYS A 113 -0.06 0.80 2.28
N ALA A 114 -0.49 1.87 1.59
CA ALA A 114 0.39 2.91 1.08
C ALA A 114 -0.31 4.27 1.14
N PRO A 115 0.45 5.37 1.24
CA PRO A 115 -0.07 6.72 1.04
C PRO A 115 -0.73 6.88 -0.33
N THR A 116 -1.79 7.67 -0.37
CA THR A 116 -2.54 7.99 -1.60
C THR A 116 -2.50 9.49 -1.86
N ASP A 117 -2.24 9.86 -3.11
CA ASP A 117 -2.27 11.26 -3.54
C ASP A 117 -3.72 11.65 -3.87
N TYR A 118 -4.26 12.61 -3.11
CA TYR A 118 -5.64 13.05 -3.19
C TYR A 118 -5.73 14.51 -3.67
N PRO A 119 -6.62 14.86 -4.61
CA PRO A 119 -6.77 16.24 -5.06
C PRO A 119 -7.31 17.14 -3.94
N LEU A 120 -6.64 18.26 -3.66
CA LEU A 120 -7.04 19.19 -2.61
C LEU A 120 -8.43 19.77 -2.89
N GLU A 121 -8.75 20.03 -4.15
CA GLU A 121 -10.03 20.61 -4.58
C GLU A 121 -11.22 19.68 -4.34
N LYS A 122 -11.00 18.38 -4.17
CA LYS A 122 -12.05 17.40 -3.87
C LYS A 122 -12.33 17.26 -2.38
N LEU A 123 -11.52 17.87 -1.51
CA LEU A 123 -11.81 17.95 -0.08
C LEU A 123 -12.89 19.00 0.21
N ALA A 124 -13.56 18.85 1.34
CA ALA A 124 -14.45 19.85 1.90
C ALA A 124 -13.69 21.15 2.19
N GLN A 125 -14.39 22.29 2.14
CA GLN A 125 -13.77 23.61 2.29
C GLN A 125 -13.02 23.78 3.62
N ALA A 126 -13.57 23.26 4.71
CA ALA A 126 -12.91 23.28 6.02
C ALA A 126 -11.56 22.54 5.99
N ASP A 127 -11.51 21.39 5.32
CA ASP A 127 -10.28 20.61 5.19
C ASP A 127 -9.28 21.27 4.26
N GLN A 128 -9.74 21.93 3.19
CA GLN A 128 -8.87 22.71 2.33
C GLN A 128 -8.19 23.86 3.09
N ILE A 129 -8.95 24.57 3.93
CA ILE A 129 -8.42 25.67 4.75
C ILE A 129 -7.34 25.13 5.71
N PHE A 130 -7.61 23.99 6.35
CA PHE A 130 -6.64 23.35 7.23
C PHE A 130 -5.35 22.93 6.52
N VAL A 131 -5.43 22.29 5.35
CA VAL A 131 -4.22 21.93 4.60
C VAL A 131 -3.43 23.19 4.23
N ARG A 132 -4.11 24.25 3.77
CA ARG A 132 -3.46 25.51 3.40
C ARG A 132 -2.79 26.18 4.61
N SER A 133 -3.38 26.13 5.79
CA SER A 133 -2.77 26.72 6.99
C SER A 133 -1.49 25.99 7.40
N ILE A 134 -1.47 24.64 7.32
CA ILE A 134 -0.24 23.87 7.55
C ILE A 134 0.79 24.13 6.45
N ALA A 135 0.37 24.18 5.18
CA ALA A 135 1.28 24.48 4.07
C ALA A 135 1.92 25.86 4.21
N GLN A 136 1.17 26.86 4.68
CA GLN A 136 1.72 28.19 4.99
C GLN A 136 2.67 28.14 6.18
N ALA A 137 2.34 27.40 7.24
CA ALA A 137 3.22 27.25 8.40
C ALA A 137 4.54 26.54 8.04
N ALA A 138 4.48 25.55 7.14
CA ALA A 138 5.62 24.77 6.67
C ALA A 138 6.60 25.57 5.79
N GLN A 139 6.15 26.67 5.18
CA GLN A 139 6.99 27.60 4.43
C GLN A 139 7.72 28.60 5.33
N ARG A 140 7.25 28.81 6.57
CA ARG A 140 7.93 29.68 7.52
C ARG A 140 9.19 28.98 8.01
N PRO A 141 10.34 29.70 8.12
CA PRO A 141 11.51 29.16 8.78
C PRO A 141 11.12 28.71 10.20
N PRO A 142 11.74 27.65 10.75
CA PRO A 142 11.50 27.29 12.14
C PRO A 142 11.83 28.50 13.00
N GLU A 143 10.78 29.13 13.54
CA GLU A 143 10.93 30.17 14.53
C GLU A 143 11.74 29.56 15.67
N LYS A 144 12.88 30.18 16.01
CA LYS A 144 13.71 29.75 17.14
C LYS A 144 12.83 29.84 18.39
N THR A 145 12.21 28.74 18.77
CA THR A 145 11.45 28.66 20.00
C THR A 145 12.42 28.88 21.14
N LYS A 146 12.39 30.09 21.69
CA LYS A 146 12.85 30.38 23.04
C LYS A 146 12.23 29.31 23.94
N PRO A 147 13.03 28.54 24.72
CA PRO A 147 12.48 27.46 25.52
C PRO A 147 11.38 28.01 26.42
N ALA A 148 10.27 27.27 26.46
CA ALA A 148 9.14 27.53 27.31
C ALA A 148 9.61 27.81 28.74
N VAL A 149 9.11 28.90 29.32
CA VAL A 149 9.29 29.25 30.72
C VAL A 149 8.97 27.99 31.55
N PRO A 150 9.87 27.54 32.45
CA PRO A 150 9.60 26.41 33.32
C PRO A 150 8.30 26.67 34.07
N ILE A 151 7.37 25.72 33.99
CA ILE A 151 6.14 25.73 34.78
C ILE A 151 6.60 25.60 36.24
N GLU A 152 6.64 26.73 36.94
CA GLU A 152 6.95 26.81 38.36
C GLU A 152 5.89 25.98 39.11
N LYS A 153 6.37 24.93 39.77
CA LYS A 153 5.61 24.01 40.59
C LYS A 153 4.84 24.82 41.64
N PRO A 154 3.52 24.67 41.80
CA PRO A 154 2.82 25.35 42.88
C PRO A 154 3.32 24.79 44.21
N GLU A 155 4.01 25.66 44.95
CA GLU A 155 4.39 25.45 46.35
C GLU A 155 3.11 25.29 47.18
N ALA A 156 2.97 24.15 47.85
CA ALA A 156 1.84 23.87 48.71
C ALA A 156 1.92 24.74 49.98
N PRO A 157 0.81 25.37 50.43
CA PRO A 157 0.83 26.14 51.67
C PRO A 157 1.02 25.21 52.89
N LYS A 158 1.82 25.69 53.85
CA LYS A 158 2.11 25.04 55.14
C LYS A 158 0.88 24.84 56.00
#